data_AF-A0A1Y1SDC4-F1
#
_entry.id   AF-A0A1Y1SDC4-F1
#
_cell.length_a   1.000
_cell.length_b   1.000
_cell.length_c   1.000
_cell.angle_alpha   90.00
_cell.angle_beta   90.00
_cell.angle_gamma   90.00
#
_symmetry.space_group_name_H-M   'P 1'
#
loop_
_entity.id
_entity.type
_entity.pdbx_description
1 polymer ?
#
loop_
_entity_poly.entity_id
_entity_poly.type
_entity_poly.pdbx_seq_one_letter_code
_entity_poly.pdbx_strand_id
1 'polypeptide(L)' 'MSKVTNLRQFRKRKARLLKDERAAENRVRFGRARAQREQDETTRQRDEDKLDQHRREPPSADSE' A
#
# COMPACT_ATOMS: atom_id res chain seq x y z
N MET A 1 -34.40 34.54 -2.69
CA MET A 1 -32.94 34.44 -2.47
C MET A 1 -32.39 33.28 -3.28
N SER A 2 -31.65 33.55 -4.37
CA SER A 2 -31.04 32.48 -5.16
C SER A 2 -29.81 31.93 -4.41
N LYS A 3 -29.81 30.63 -4.10
CA LYS A 3 -28.62 29.94 -3.60
C LYS A 3 -27.63 29.83 -4.76
N VAL A 4 -26.66 30.75 -4.83
CA VAL A 4 -25.53 30.64 -5.75
C VAL A 4 -24.70 29.44 -5.32
N THR A 5 -24.98 28.26 -5.89
CA THR A 5 -24.22 27.05 -5.60
C THR A 5 -22.90 27.09 -6.34
N ASN A 6 -21.80 27.13 -5.60
CA ASN A 6 -20.47 27.09 -6.19
C ASN A 6 -20.22 25.71 -6.83
N LEU A 7 -20.28 25.65 -8.16
CA LEU A 7 -20.08 24.43 -8.95
C LEU A 7 -18.69 23.80 -8.72
N ARG A 8 -17.67 24.60 -8.43
CA ARG A 8 -16.32 24.10 -8.10
C ARG A 8 -16.34 23.29 -6.81
N GLN A 9 -17.01 23.81 -5.78
CA GLN A 9 -17.15 23.10 -4.50
C GLN A 9 -17.97 21.83 -4.65
N PHE A 10 -19.07 21.88 -5.43
CA PHE A 10 -19.87 20.70 -5.73
C PHE A 10 -19.06 19.60 -6.42
N ARG A 11 -18.33 19.94 -7.49
CA ARG A 11 -17.44 19.00 -8.19
C ARG A 11 -16.38 18.41 -7.26
N LYS A 12 -15.76 19.23 -6.40
CA LYS A 12 -14.79 18.74 -5.40
C LYS A 12 -15.42 17.76 -4.41
N ARG A 13 -16.63 18.04 -3.92
CA ARG A 13 -17.35 17.12 -3.02
C ARG A 13 -17.66 15.80 -3.74
N LYS A 14 -18.20 15.85 -4.96
CA LYS A 14 -18.47 14.66 -5.78
C LYS A 14 -17.20 13.82 -6.00
N ALA A 15 -16.08 14.46 -6.32
CA ALA A 15 -14.80 13.77 -6.51
C ALA A 15 -14.30 13.07 -5.24
N ARG A 16 -14.51 13.68 -4.05
CA ARG A 16 -14.18 13.02 -2.76
C ARG A 16 -15.06 11.81 -2.51
N LEU A 17 -16.38 11.93 -2.69
CA LEU A 17 -17.31 10.83 -2.51
C LEU A 17 -16.96 9.62 -3.41
N LEU A 18 -16.70 9.87 -4.70
CA LEU A 18 -16.27 8.81 -5.64
C LEU A 18 -14.94 8.15 -5.21
N LYS A 19 -14.03 8.92 -4.59
CA LYS A 19 -12.78 8.37 -4.06
C LYS A 19 -13.02 7.49 -2.83
N ASP A 20 -13.96 7.88 -1.96
CA ASP A 20 -14.32 7.14 -0.76
C ASP A 20 -15.06 5.83 -1.11
N GLU A 21 -15.95 5.85 -2.11
CA GLU A 21 -16.60 4.65 -2.65
C GLU A 21 -15.59 3.66 -3.22
N ARG A 22 -14.66 4.12 -4.06
CA ARG A 22 -13.57 3.28 -4.56
C ARG A 22 -12.69 2.75 -3.44
N ALA A 23 -12.43 3.53 -2.41
CA ALA A 23 -11.69 3.07 -1.24
C ALA A 23 -12.46 1.97 -0.49
N ALA A 24 -13.77 2.09 -0.34
CA ALA A 24 -14.62 1.06 0.25
C ALA A 24 -14.64 -0.22 -0.60
N GLU A 25 -14.81 -0.10 -1.92
CA GLU A 25 -14.70 -1.23 -2.85
C GLU A 25 -13.35 -1.93 -2.74
N ASN A 26 -12.26 -1.17 -2.67
CA ASN A 26 -10.91 -1.73 -2.53
C ASN A 26 -10.71 -2.43 -1.17
N ARG A 27 -11.31 -1.93 -0.08
CA ARG A 27 -11.31 -2.62 1.22
C ARG A 27 -12.02 -3.97 1.13
N VAL A 28 -13.15 -4.03 0.44
CA VAL A 28 -13.90 -5.29 0.25
C VAL A 28 -13.16 -6.24 -0.68
N ARG A 29 -12.70 -5.76 -1.84
CA ARG A 29 -12.06 -6.60 -2.88
C ARG A 29 -10.71 -7.14 -2.45
N PHE A 30 -9.89 -6.34 -1.77
CA PHE A 30 -8.50 -6.69 -1.49
C PHE A 30 -8.23 -6.95 0.00
N GLY A 31 -9.17 -6.64 0.89
CA GLY A 31 -9.05 -6.86 2.34
C GLY A 31 -8.01 -5.96 3.05
N ARG A 32 -6.99 -5.46 2.33
CA ARG A 32 -5.92 -4.61 2.83
C ARG A 32 -5.76 -3.36 1.98
N ALA A 33 -5.48 -2.23 2.63
CA ALA A 33 -5.19 -0.99 1.93
C ALA A 33 -3.85 -1.08 1.18
N ARG A 34 -3.69 -0.31 0.10
CA ARG A 34 -2.42 -0.24 -0.64
C ARG A 34 -1.23 0.12 0.27
N ALA A 35 -1.41 1.10 1.15
CA ALA A 35 -0.38 1.50 2.10
C ALA A 35 0.05 0.37 3.05
N GLN A 36 -0.89 -0.48 3.48
CA GLN A 36 -0.57 -1.65 4.31
C GLN A 36 0.22 -2.69 3.51
N ARG A 37 -0.17 -2.94 2.25
CA ARG A 37 0.58 -3.85 1.37
C ARG A 37 2.01 -3.38 1.14
N GLU A 38 2.21 -2.09 0.87
CA GLU A 38 3.54 -1.50 0.70
C GLU A 38 4.37 -1.59 1.99
N GLN A 39 3.77 -1.35 3.16
CA GLN A 39 4.44 -1.54 4.44
C GLN A 39 4.85 -3.00 4.68
N ASP A 40 3.94 -3.95 4.45
CA ASP A 40 4.20 -5.39 4.58
C ASP A 40 5.35 -5.82 3.65
N GLU A 41 5.32 -5.37 2.39
CA GLU A 41 6.34 -5.68 1.37
C GLU A 41 7.71 -5.11 1.76
N THR A 42 7.78 -3.85 2.19
CA THR A 42 9.04 -3.25 2.66
C THR A 42 9.57 -3.90 3.94
N THR A 43 8.69 -4.41 4.81
CA THR A 43 9.08 -5.13 6.03
C THR A 43 9.66 -6.48 5.65
N ARG A 44 8.98 -7.20 4.76
CA ARG A 44 9.43 -8.49 4.26
C ARG A 44 10.78 -8.39 3.55
N GLN A 45 10.97 -7.41 2.67
CA GLN A 45 12.25 -7.18 1.99
C GLN A 45 13.37 -6.92 2.99
N ARG A 46 13.14 -6.05 3.99
CA ARG A 46 14.15 -5.80 5.03
C ARG A 46 14.49 -7.05 5.84
N ASP A 47 13.51 -7.91 6.10
CA ASP A 47 13.75 -9.13 6.85
C ASP A 47 14.46 -10.19 6.00
N GLU A 48 14.13 -10.30 4.71
CA GLU A 48 14.88 -11.10 3.73
C GLU A 48 16.34 -10.62 3.63
N ASP A 49 16.57 -9.31 3.47
CA ASP A 49 17.91 -8.71 3.41
C ASP A 49 18.73 -8.97 4.68
N LYS A 50 18.10 -8.88 5.86
CA LYS A 50 18.77 -9.20 7.14
C LYS A 50 19.14 -10.67 7.21
N LEU A 51 18.23 -11.56 6.83
CA LEU A 51 18.48 -13.00 6.84
C LEU A 51 19.62 -13.35 5.89
N ASP A 52 19.67 -12.74 4.72
CA ASP A 52 20.75 -12.91 3.75
C ASP A 52 22.09 -12.39 4.28
N GLN A 53 22.12 -11.22 4.93
CA GLN A 53 23.33 -10.70 5.58
C GLN A 53 23.84 -11.59 6.71
N HIS A 54 22.93 -12.26 7.42
CA HIS A 54 23.27 -13.19 8.49
C HIS A 54 23.51 -14.62 8.00
N ARG A 55 23.27 -14.89 6.71
CA ARG A 55 23.54 -16.19 6.09
C ARG A 55 25.04 -16.38 5.97
N ARG A 56 25.59 -17.20 6.85
CA ARG A 56 26.93 -17.77 6.65
C ARG A 56 26.79 -18.90 5.66
N GLU A 57 27.49 -18.80 4.53
CA GLU A 57 27.70 -19.97 3.68
C GLU A 57 28.34 -21.06 4.55
N PRO A 58 27.84 -22.31 4.51
CA PRO A 58 28.58 -23.40 5.13
C PRO A 58 30.00 -23.36 4.52
N PRO A 59 31.07 -23.59 5.31
CA PRO A 59 32.40 -23.71 4.72
C PRO A 59 32.28 -24.76 3.63
N SER A 60 32.46 -24.34 2.37
CA SER A 60 32.45 -25.23 1.23
C SER A 60 33.43 -26.33 1.59
N ALA A 61 32.90 -27.54 1.79
CA ALA A 61 33.68 -28.74 1.95
C ALA A 61 34.24 -29.13 0.57
N ASP A 62 35.05 -28.23 0.00
CA ASP A 62 35.95 -28.54 -1.09
C ASP A 62 37.34 -28.56 -0.45
N SER A 63 37.57 -29.68 0.23
CA SER A 63 38.89 -30.24 0.39
C SER A 63 39.19 -30.95 -0.93
N GLU A 64 40.03 -30.34 -1.78
CA GLU A 64 41.03 -30.96 -2.68
C GLU A 64 41.58 -29.93 -3.67
#